data_AF-A0A7H4LVR6-F1
#
_entry.id   AF-A0A7H4LVR6-F1
#
_cell.length_a   1.000
_cell.length_b   1.000
_cell.length_c   1.000
_cell.angle_alpha   90.00
_cell.angle_beta   90.00
_cell.angle_gamma   90.00
#
_symmetry.space_group_name_H-M   'P 1'
#
loop_
_entity.id
_entity.type
_entity.pdbx_description
1 polymer ?
#
loop_
_entity_poly.entity_id
_entity_poly.type
_entity_poly.pdbx_seq_one_letter_code
_entity_poly.pdbx_strand_id
1 'polypeptide(L)'
;MIKVTFMGAGSTIFARNVLGDIMTTPALKEVEIALYDIDSARLNESLAMLNNINRNTNAGRAKIAAYLGVENRRAALKNANYVVNAIQVGGYDPCTITDFTIAKNMVFSKLLPIPWALAVSSARCAPYPCCLISHGILKPCARTPGC
;
A
#
# COMPACT_ATOMS: atom_id res chain seq x y z
N MET A 1 5.32 -18.83 15.91
CA MET A 1 5.74 -18.23 14.62
C MET A 1 5.01 -16.91 14.48
N ILE A 2 5.69 -15.85 14.06
CA ILE A 2 5.05 -14.54 13.92
C ILE A 2 4.10 -14.60 12.71
N LYS A 3 2.85 -14.15 12.89
CA LYS A 3 1.86 -14.02 11.83
C LYS A 3 1.53 -12.55 11.58
N VAL A 4 1.70 -12.12 10.34
CA VAL A 4 1.35 -10.77 9.86
C VAL A 4 0.18 -10.92 8.90
N THR A 5 -0.92 -10.25 9.20
CA THR A 5 -2.08 -10.17 8.29
C THR A 5 -2.07 -8.85 7.56
N PHE A 6 -2.20 -8.90 6.24
CA PHE A 6 -2.22 -7.74 5.37
C PHE A 6 -3.60 -7.59 4.74
N MET A 7 -4.35 -6.60 5.22
CA MET A 7 -5.71 -6.29 4.77
C MET A 7 -5.64 -5.29 3.62
N GLY A 8 -6.23 -5.62 2.47
CA GLY A 8 -6.08 -4.82 1.26
C GLY A 8 -4.85 -5.24 0.44
N ALA A 9 -4.59 -6.54 0.39
CA ALA A 9 -3.42 -7.10 -0.29
C ALA A 9 -3.43 -6.88 -1.81
N GLY A 10 -4.55 -6.49 -2.41
CA GLY A 10 -4.65 -6.13 -3.83
C GLY A 10 -3.90 -4.84 -4.20
N SER A 11 -3.31 -4.14 -3.25
CA SER A 11 -2.33 -3.07 -3.52
C SER A 11 -0.94 -3.66 -3.74
N THR A 12 -0.66 -4.08 -4.98
CA THR A 12 0.60 -4.77 -5.37
C THR A 12 1.84 -3.97 -4.94
N ILE A 13 1.87 -2.65 -5.10
CA ILE A 13 3.02 -1.81 -4.72
C ILE A 13 3.18 -1.72 -3.20
N PHE A 14 2.09 -1.49 -2.46
CA PHE A 14 2.17 -1.35 -1.02
C PHE A 14 2.49 -2.68 -0.34
N ALA A 15 1.86 -3.77 -0.80
CA ALA A 15 2.15 -5.14 -0.35
C ALA A 15 3.61 -5.51 -0.63
N ARG A 16 4.14 -5.19 -1.81
CA ARG A 16 5.56 -5.42 -2.16
C ARG A 16 6.51 -4.73 -1.20
N ASN A 17 6.31 -3.45 -0.94
CA ASN A 17 7.26 -2.66 -0.15
C ASN A 17 7.26 -3.13 1.31
N VAL A 18 6.08 -3.20 1.93
CA VAL A 18 5.96 -3.57 3.35
C VAL A 18 6.38 -5.03 3.57
N LEU A 19 5.84 -5.97 2.80
CA LEU A 19 6.10 -7.39 3.01
C LEU A 19 7.47 -7.81 2.48
N GLY A 20 8.00 -7.10 1.48
CA GLY A 20 9.38 -7.27 1.02
C GLY A 20 10.39 -6.92 2.11
N ASP A 21 10.18 -5.80 2.83
CA ASP A 21 11.05 -5.40 3.95
C ASP A 21 10.97 -6.38 5.13
N ILE A 22 9.79 -6.94 5.39
CA ILE A 22 9.63 -8.01 6.39
C ILE A 22 10.48 -9.23 6.01
N MET A 23 10.49 -9.61 4.73
CA MET A 23 11.27 -10.77 4.24
C MET A 23 12.80 -10.53 4.26
N THR A 24 13.26 -9.28 4.21
CA THR A 24 14.71 -8.95 4.30
C THR A 24 15.17 -8.74 5.74
N THR A 25 14.26 -8.45 6.66
CA THR A 25 14.56 -8.21 8.09
C THR A 25 14.94 -9.51 8.82
N PRO A 26 16.16 -9.64 9.39
CA PRO A 26 16.65 -10.88 9.98
C PRO A 26 15.71 -11.57 10.98
N ALA A 27 15.06 -10.80 11.85
CA ALA A 27 14.16 -11.31 12.88
C ALA A 27 12.81 -11.81 12.34
N LEU A 28 12.44 -11.46 11.10
CA LEU A 28 11.13 -11.71 10.51
C LEU A 28 11.18 -12.59 9.25
N LYS A 29 12.33 -13.19 8.95
CA LYS A 29 12.51 -14.04 7.76
C LYS A 29 11.62 -15.28 7.76
N GLU A 30 11.26 -15.79 8.94
CA GLU A 30 10.41 -16.98 9.15
C GLU A 30 9.04 -16.55 9.69
N VAL A 31 8.28 -15.86 8.85
CA VAL A 31 6.97 -15.28 9.17
C VAL A 31 5.86 -15.95 8.36
N GLU A 32 4.66 -16.02 8.95
CA GLU A 32 3.43 -16.31 8.22
C GLU A 32 2.79 -15.01 7.75
N ILE A 33 2.53 -14.89 6.46
CA ILE A 33 1.90 -13.74 5.83
C ILE A 33 0.52 -14.16 5.34
N ALA A 34 -0.51 -13.60 5.95
CA ALA A 34 -1.90 -13.77 5.51
C ALA A 34 -2.31 -12.56 4.65
N LEU A 35 -2.48 -12.78 3.35
CA LEU A 35 -2.97 -11.77 2.41
C LEU A 35 -4.49 -11.83 2.36
N TYR A 36 -5.14 -10.70 2.60
CA TYR A 36 -6.60 -10.60 2.51
C TYR A 36 -7.00 -9.52 1.53
N ASP A 37 -7.89 -9.87 0.61
CA ASP A 37 -8.59 -8.91 -0.24
C ASP A 37 -9.99 -9.45 -0.64
N ILE A 38 -10.85 -8.55 -1.11
CA ILE A 38 -12.15 -8.90 -1.67
C ILE A 38 -12.06 -9.18 -3.19
N ASP A 39 -11.03 -8.64 -3.84
CA ASP A 39 -10.79 -8.81 -5.27
C ASP A 39 -9.82 -9.97 -5.53
N SER A 40 -10.31 -11.01 -6.21
CA SER A 40 -9.54 -12.23 -6.49
C SER A 40 -8.40 -12.00 -7.48
N ALA A 41 -8.60 -11.16 -8.50
CA ALA A 41 -7.58 -10.91 -9.52
C ALA A 41 -6.38 -10.19 -8.91
N ARG A 42 -6.65 -9.11 -8.15
CA ARG A 42 -5.60 -8.33 -7.49
C ARG A 42 -4.89 -9.12 -6.38
N LEU A 43 -5.63 -9.94 -5.64
CA LEU A 43 -5.07 -10.81 -4.62
C LEU A 43 -4.11 -11.85 -5.22
N ASN A 44 -4.51 -12.48 -6.33
CA ASN A 44 -3.68 -13.47 -7.03
C ASN A 44 -2.41 -12.85 -7.60
N GLU A 45 -2.50 -11.64 -8.18
CA GLU A 45 -1.33 -10.91 -8.68
C GLU A 45 -0.32 -10.63 -7.55
N SER A 46 -0.82 -10.14 -6.42
CA SER A 46 0.01 -9.84 -5.25
C SER A 46 0.62 -11.10 -4.63
N LEU A 47 -0.14 -12.19 -4.57
CA LEU A 47 0.36 -13.50 -4.13
C LEU A 47 1.50 -14.02 -5.02
N ALA A 48 1.33 -13.96 -6.35
CA ALA A 48 2.35 -14.41 -7.30
C ALA A 48 3.64 -13.58 -7.17
N MET A 49 3.50 -12.25 -7.07
CA MET A 49 4.61 -11.32 -6.90
C MET A 49 5.37 -11.58 -5.59
N LEU A 50 4.67 -11.74 -4.46
CA LEU A 50 5.31 -11.99 -3.16
C LEU A 50 5.95 -13.38 -3.09
N ASN A 51 5.36 -14.40 -3.70
CA ASN A 51 5.99 -15.72 -3.83
C ASN A 51 7.29 -15.66 -4.63
N ASN A 52 7.35 -14.82 -5.67
CA ASN A 52 8.59 -14.60 -6.41
C ASN A 52 9.68 -13.94 -5.54
N ILE A 53 9.31 -12.87 -4.80
CA ILE A 53 10.24 -12.18 -3.89
C ILE A 53 10.73 -13.12 -2.78
N ASN A 54 9.83 -13.89 -2.17
CA ASN A 54 10.18 -14.82 -1.10
C ASN A 54 11.18 -15.87 -1.58
N ARG A 55 11.00 -16.42 -2.79
CA ARG A 55 11.96 -17.37 -3.40
C ARG A 55 13.31 -16.72 -3.68
N ASN A 56 13.32 -15.54 -4.30
CA ASN A 56 14.56 -14.90 -4.77
C ASN A 56 15.38 -14.25 -3.66
N THR A 57 14.73 -13.70 -2.62
CA THR A 57 15.40 -12.86 -1.61
C THR A 57 15.43 -13.50 -0.22
N ASN A 58 14.44 -14.35 0.11
CA ASN A 58 14.31 -14.93 1.44
C ASN A 58 14.48 -16.47 1.46
N ALA A 59 14.90 -17.07 0.34
CA ALA A 59 15.06 -18.51 0.17
C ALA A 59 13.78 -19.31 0.48
N GLY A 60 12.61 -18.71 0.27
CA GLY A 60 11.31 -19.37 0.46
C GLY A 60 10.90 -19.60 1.92
N ARG A 61 11.54 -18.92 2.89
CA ARG A 61 11.31 -19.17 4.33
C ARG A 61 10.00 -18.59 4.86
N ALA A 62 9.45 -17.56 4.24
CA ALA A 62 8.14 -17.04 4.64
C ALA A 62 7.01 -17.93 4.12
N LYS A 63 5.96 -18.12 4.92
CA LYS A 63 4.75 -18.84 4.50
C LYS A 63 3.68 -17.84 4.09
N ILE A 64 3.26 -17.85 2.84
CA ILE A 64 2.30 -16.88 2.31
C ILE A 64 0.98 -17.60 2.01
N ALA A 65 -0.13 -17.12 2.56
CA ALA A 65 -1.47 -17.65 2.34
C ALA A 65 -2.43 -16.52 1.93
N ALA A 66 -3.28 -16.79 0.95
CA ALA A 66 -4.30 -15.84 0.48
C ALA A 66 -5.68 -16.20 1.01
N TYR A 67 -6.44 -15.18 1.40
CA TYR A 67 -7.78 -15.26 1.96
C TYR A 67 -8.68 -14.30 1.16
N LEU A 68 -9.55 -14.87 0.35
CA LEU A 68 -10.46 -14.11 -0.53
C LEU A 68 -11.81 -13.92 0.13
N GLY A 69 -12.40 -12.73 0.03
CA GLY A 69 -13.81 -12.51 0.35
C GLY A 69 -14.11 -12.34 1.85
N VAL A 70 -15.24 -11.69 2.14
CA VAL A 70 -15.64 -11.26 3.50
C VAL A 70 -15.74 -12.45 4.48
N GLU A 71 -16.14 -13.61 3.98
CA GLU A 71 -16.25 -14.87 4.70
C GLU A 71 -14.90 -15.34 5.28
N ASN A 72 -13.80 -15.13 4.56
CA ASN A 72 -12.47 -15.56 4.97
C ASN A 72 -11.73 -14.50 5.80
N ARG A 73 -12.31 -13.30 5.98
CA ARG A 73 -11.70 -12.22 6.79
C ARG A 73 -11.35 -12.65 8.20
N ARG A 74 -12.26 -13.40 8.84
CA ARG A 74 -12.03 -13.90 10.21
C ARG A 74 -10.91 -14.94 10.24
N ALA A 75 -10.79 -15.75 9.19
CA ALA A 75 -9.72 -16.74 9.07
C ALA A 75 -8.35 -16.07 8.85
N ALA A 76 -8.29 -15.02 8.04
CA ALA A 76 -7.07 -14.23 7.82
C ALA A 76 -6.54 -13.65 9.14
N LEU A 77 -7.40 -13.02 9.92
CA LEU A 77 -7.07 -12.37 11.19
C LEU A 77 -6.80 -13.33 12.35
N LYS A 78 -7.20 -14.61 12.23
CA LYS A 78 -7.05 -15.58 13.31
C LYS A 78 -5.58 -15.77 13.67
N ASN A 79 -5.26 -15.58 14.95
CA ASN A 79 -3.91 -15.70 15.51
C ASN A 79 -2.86 -14.74 14.90
N ALA A 80 -3.29 -13.64 14.29
CA ALA A 80 -2.37 -12.61 13.81
C ALA A 80 -1.68 -11.91 14.99
N ASN A 81 -0.35 -11.79 14.94
CA ASN A 81 0.40 -10.94 15.86
C ASN A 81 0.34 -9.48 15.45
N TYR A 82 0.34 -9.23 14.13
CA TYR A 82 0.27 -7.90 13.55
C TYR A 82 -0.75 -7.86 12.42
N VAL A 83 -1.43 -6.73 12.29
CA VAL A 83 -2.38 -6.47 11.21
C VAL A 83 -1.99 -5.14 10.55
N VAL A 84 -1.62 -5.21 9.27
CA VAL A 84 -1.42 -4.03 8.43
C VAL A 84 -2.71 -3.80 7.66
N ASN A 85 -3.35 -2.66 7.91
CA ASN A 85 -4.57 -2.28 7.21
C ASN A 85 -4.29 -1.26 6.13
N ALA A 86 -4.39 -1.67 4.87
CA ALA A 86 -4.14 -0.88 3.68
C ALA A 86 -5.33 -0.89 2.72
N ILE A 87 -6.54 -1.03 3.26
CA ILE A 87 -7.77 -1.01 2.46
C ILE A 87 -8.08 0.40 1.99
N GLN A 88 -8.59 0.50 0.76
CA GLN A 88 -9.20 1.70 0.22
C GLN A 88 -10.67 1.42 -0.04
N VAL A 89 -11.51 1.71 0.95
CA VAL A 89 -12.95 1.49 0.86
C VAL A 89 -13.52 2.42 -0.22
N GLY A 90 -14.27 1.86 -1.17
CA GLY A 90 -14.81 2.60 -2.31
C GLY A 90 -13.87 2.72 -3.52
N GLY A 91 -12.63 2.25 -3.40
CA GLY A 91 -11.67 2.18 -4.50
C GLY A 91 -11.22 3.54 -5.04
N TYR A 92 -10.50 3.48 -6.16
CA TYR A 92 -10.07 4.69 -6.88
C TYR A 92 -11.25 5.33 -7.62
N ASP A 93 -11.97 4.54 -8.40
CA ASP A 93 -13.18 4.92 -9.11
C ASP A 93 -14.37 4.19 -8.47
N PRO A 94 -15.41 4.88 -7.92
CA PRO A 94 -15.68 6.31 -8.04
C PRO A 94 -15.15 7.17 -6.88
N CYS A 95 -14.83 6.60 -5.71
CA CYS A 95 -14.71 7.42 -4.48
C CYS A 95 -13.56 8.42 -4.55
N THR A 96 -12.36 7.99 -4.91
CA THR A 96 -11.20 8.89 -4.96
C THR A 96 -11.37 9.96 -6.05
N ILE A 97 -11.91 9.59 -7.21
CA ILE A 97 -12.23 10.54 -8.29
C ILE A 97 -13.31 11.53 -7.84
N THR A 98 -14.33 11.07 -7.12
CA THR A 98 -15.43 11.90 -6.62
C THR A 98 -14.92 12.90 -5.59
N ASP A 99 -14.08 12.47 -4.66
CA ASP A 99 -13.45 13.34 -3.65
C ASP A 99 -12.69 14.49 -4.32
N PHE A 100 -11.87 14.18 -5.35
CA PHE A 100 -11.16 15.19 -6.11
C PHE A 100 -12.09 16.08 -6.95
N THR A 101 -13.16 15.51 -7.51
CA THR A 101 -14.12 16.24 -8.34
C THR A 101 -14.93 17.24 -7.51
N ILE A 102 -15.40 16.83 -6.33
CA ILE A 102 -16.09 17.71 -5.38
C ILE A 102 -15.16 18.83 -4.93
N ALA A 103 -13.92 18.51 -4.55
CA ALA A 103 -12.93 19.52 -4.15
C ALA A 103 -12.63 20.54 -5.25
N LYS A 104 -12.64 20.13 -6.52
CA LYS A 104 -12.47 21.01 -7.69
C LYS A 104 -13.67 21.91 -7.92
N ASN A 105 -14.88 21.39 -7.72
CA ASN A 105 -16.14 22.08 -8.01
C ASN A 105 -16.60 23.00 -6.87
N MET A 106 -16.29 22.64 -5.61
CA MET A 106 -16.45 23.52 -4.46
C MET A 106 -15.28 24.52 -4.42
N VAL A 107 -15.53 25.72 -3.89
CA VAL A 107 -14.70 26.94 -4.01
C VAL A 107 -13.34 26.84 -3.26
N PHE A 108 -12.74 25.66 -3.09
CA PHE A 108 -11.40 25.53 -2.52
C PHE A 108 -10.30 25.97 -3.50
N SER A 109 -10.56 25.88 -4.81
CA SER A 109 -9.62 26.34 -5.87
C SER A 109 -9.49 27.88 -5.96
N LYS A 110 -10.44 28.66 -5.41
CA LYS A 110 -10.40 30.14 -5.48
C LYS A 110 -9.84 30.79 -4.21
N LEU A 111 -9.63 30.03 -3.13
CA LEU A 111 -9.26 30.54 -1.81
C LEU A 111 -7.79 30.28 -1.41
N LEU A 112 -7.01 29.57 -2.24
CA LEU A 112 -5.59 29.33 -2.01
C LEU A 112 -4.74 29.96 -3.13
N PRO A 113 -3.80 30.86 -2.84
CA PRO A 113 -2.91 31.46 -3.84
C PRO A 113 -1.78 30.51 -4.31
N ILE A 114 -1.96 29.19 -4.16
CA ILE A 114 -0.95 28.21 -4.54
C ILE A 114 -1.21 27.80 -5.99
N PRO A 115 -0.23 27.92 -6.91
CA PRO A 115 -0.42 27.53 -8.30
C PRO A 115 -0.85 26.07 -8.39
N TRP A 116 -1.97 25.81 -9.07
CA TRP A 116 -2.57 24.49 -9.29
C TRP A 116 -1.56 23.42 -9.77
N ALA A 117 -0.51 23.82 -10.48
CA ALA A 117 0.58 22.96 -10.91
C ALA A 117 1.30 22.22 -9.76
N LEU A 118 1.40 22.84 -8.56
CA LEU A 118 2.04 22.23 -7.39
C LEU A 118 1.14 21.19 -6.70
N ALA A 119 -0.18 21.40 -6.69
CA ALA A 119 -1.14 20.45 -6.10
C ALA A 119 -1.34 19.20 -6.97
N VAL A 120 -1.20 19.32 -8.30
CA VAL A 120 -1.30 18.16 -9.21
C VAL A 120 0.01 17.38 -9.28
N SER A 121 1.15 18.03 -9.03
CA SER A 121 2.45 17.35 -8.92
C SER A 121 2.48 16.38 -7.73
N SER A 122 1.94 16.80 -6.57
CA SER A 122 1.82 15.92 -5.40
C SER A 122 0.81 14.79 -5.60
N ALA A 123 -0.27 14.99 -6.37
CA ALA A 123 -1.25 13.94 -6.67
C ALA A 123 -0.75 12.90 -7.70
N ARG A 124 0.13 13.28 -8.64
CA ARG A 124 0.82 12.32 -9.52
C ARG A 124 1.95 11.57 -8.81
N CYS A 125 2.51 12.13 -7.75
CA CYS A 125 3.56 11.51 -6.93
C CYS A 125 3.03 10.82 -5.66
N ALA A 126 1.72 10.68 -5.47
CA ALA A 126 1.15 10.04 -4.30
C ALA A 126 0.85 8.54 -4.55
N PRO A 127 1.85 7.66 -4.31
CA PRO A 127 1.58 6.43 -3.57
C PRO A 127 2.27 6.42 -2.20
N TYR A 128 2.94 7.51 -1.80
CA TYR A 128 3.65 7.56 -0.53
C TYR A 128 2.76 8.14 0.57
N PRO A 129 2.39 7.36 1.61
CA PRO A 129 1.78 7.95 2.78
C PRO A 129 2.81 8.90 3.39
N CYS A 130 2.33 10.10 3.73
CA CYS A 130 3.02 11.15 4.44
C CYS A 130 4.08 10.61 5.41
N CYS A 131 5.35 10.69 5.00
CA CYS A 131 6.42 10.88 5.95
C CYS A 131 6.22 12.30 6.49
N LEU A 132 5.51 12.42 7.62
CA LEU A 132 5.42 13.65 8.39
C LEU A 132 6.83 13.91 8.97
N ILE A 133 7.73 14.45 8.15
CA ILE A 133 9.01 14.94 8.62
C ILE A 133 8.71 16.28 9.28
N SER A 134 8.72 16.24 10.60
CA SER A 134 8.87 17.40 11.48
C SER A 134 9.92 18.36 10.92
N HIS A 135 9.61 19.66 10.91
CA HIS A 135 10.40 20.80 10.41
C HIS A 135 10.22 21.18 8.93
N GLY A 136 9.05 21.72 8.60
CA GLY A 136 8.91 23.13 8.19
C GLY A 136 9.78 23.74 7.07
N ILE A 137 10.51 22.98 6.26
CA ILE A 137 11.27 23.51 5.12
C ILE A 137 11.13 22.57 3.92
N LEU A 138 10.33 23.01 2.93
CA LEU A 138 10.26 22.42 1.60
C LEU A 138 11.61 22.58 0.90
N LYS A 139 12.39 21.50 0.79
CA LYS A 139 13.44 21.42 -0.25
C LYS A 139 12.84 20.80 -1.52
N PRO A 140 12.99 21.44 -2.69
CA PRO A 140 12.55 20.85 -3.94
C PRO A 140 13.40 19.61 -4.25
N CYS A 141 12.74 18.48 -4.43
CA CYS A 141 13.37 17.26 -4.94
C CYS A 141 13.91 17.58 -6.33
N ALA A 142 15.23 17.70 -6.45
CA ALA A 142 15.91 17.93 -7.70
C ALA A 142 15.58 16.78 -8.67
N ARG A 143 15.14 17.13 -9.88
CA ARG A 143 15.18 16.25 -11.04
C ARG A 143 16.63 15.80 -11.23
N THR A 144 16.90 14.51 -11.13
CA THR A 144 18.06 13.93 -11.81
C THR A 144 17.66 13.64 -13.26
N PRO A 145 18.37 14.18 -14.26
CA PRO A 145 18.22 13.77 -15.64
C PRO A 145 19.07 12.52 -15.90
N GLY A 146 18.44 11.48 -16.45
CA GLY A 146 19.09 10.34 -17.13
C GLY A 146 20.12 9.54 -16.33
N CYS A 147 19.68 8.50 -15.63
CA CYS A 147 20.39 7.25 -15.29
C CYS A 147 19.43 6.32 -14.55
#